data_AF-A0A542LUN1-F1
#
_entry.id   AF-A0A542LUN1-F1
#
_cell.length_a   1.000
_cell.length_b   1.000
_cell.length_c   1.000
_cell.angle_alpha   90.00
_cell.angle_beta   90.00
_cell.angle_gamma   90.00
#
_symmetry.space_group_name_H-M   'P 1'
#
loop_
_entity.id
_entity.type
_entity.pdbx_description
1 polymer ?
#
loop_
_entity_poly.entity_id
_entity_poly.type
_entity_poly.pdbx_seq_one_letter_code
_entity_poly.pdbx_strand_id
1 'polypeptide(L)'
;MFRFQSSRFLKLAVAAIAFVSHAAFAAPVNFSGELTASDPKFNRPLSLTTLSGVGTNVAYDVYGFHVTANGTYSVESTSFSAPGSDTFLYLYRGAFNPAAPLTNLLALDDDSGAGALSLINSALLANTQYYLVFAAYYNGDFGTYTGVFNTAAGSGQVILDVPVTPGTPGQVPEPATLALLPLALAGMTLARRRRG
;
A
#
# COMPACT_ATOMS: atom_id res chain seq x y z
N MET A 1 85.01 16.32 -3.84
CA MET A 1 83.90 16.71 -2.96
C MET A 1 82.98 17.63 -3.73
N PHE A 2 81.87 17.13 -4.27
CA PHE A 2 80.66 17.89 -4.62
C PHE A 2 79.53 16.87 -4.89
N ARG A 3 78.55 16.80 -3.97
CA ARG A 3 77.32 16.01 -4.12
C ARG A 3 76.25 16.91 -4.75
N PHE A 4 75.65 16.51 -5.87
CA PHE A 4 74.41 17.11 -6.34
C PHE A 4 73.22 16.33 -5.76
N GLN A 5 72.50 16.97 -4.83
CA GLN A 5 71.11 16.65 -4.51
C GLN A 5 70.19 17.61 -5.27
N SER A 6 69.17 17.09 -5.94
CA SER A 6 67.86 17.73 -6.26
C SER A 6 67.15 16.84 -7.29
N SER A 7 65.83 16.65 -7.36
CA SER A 7 64.73 17.14 -6.55
C SER A 7 63.63 16.06 -6.60
N ARG A 8 62.93 15.84 -5.48
CA ARG A 8 61.65 15.13 -5.46
C ARG A 8 60.57 16.15 -5.16
N PHE A 9 59.97 16.73 -6.19
CA PHE A 9 58.73 17.49 -6.04
C PHE A 9 57.57 16.63 -6.57
N LEU A 10 57.07 15.75 -5.71
CA LEU A 10 55.80 15.06 -5.96
C LEU A 10 54.68 16.05 -5.63
N LYS A 11 54.07 16.64 -6.66
CA LYS A 11 52.85 17.46 -6.52
C LYS A 11 51.69 16.52 -6.20
N LEU A 12 51.23 16.52 -4.96
CA LEU A 12 50.01 15.82 -4.55
C LEU A 12 48.81 16.71 -4.90
N ALA A 13 48.11 16.39 -6.00
CA ALA A 13 46.81 16.98 -6.30
C ALA A 13 45.73 16.12 -5.65
N VAL A 14 45.07 16.63 -4.62
CA VAL A 14 43.88 16.00 -4.03
C VAL A 14 42.67 16.48 -4.81
N ALA A 15 42.11 15.60 -5.65
CA ALA A 15 40.81 15.82 -6.27
C ALA A 15 39.72 15.40 -5.28
N ALA A 16 39.05 16.36 -4.65
CA ALA A 16 37.85 16.09 -3.87
C ALA A 16 36.69 15.83 -4.84
N ILE A 17 36.32 14.56 -5.01
CA ILE A 17 35.08 14.19 -5.71
C ILE A 17 33.94 14.42 -4.71
N ALA A 18 33.15 15.48 -4.94
CA ALA A 18 31.89 15.67 -4.23
C ALA A 18 30.91 14.58 -4.67
N PHE A 19 30.69 13.56 -3.82
CA PHE A 19 29.57 12.66 -3.99
C PHE A 19 28.29 13.43 -3.68
N VAL A 20 27.58 13.88 -4.71
CA VAL A 20 26.19 14.32 -4.56
C VAL A 20 25.36 13.07 -4.28
N SER A 21 25.07 12.80 -3.01
CA SER A 21 24.11 11.77 -2.62
C SER A 21 22.73 12.21 -3.10
N HIS A 22 22.30 11.70 -4.25
CA HIS A 22 20.90 11.80 -4.64
C HIS A 22 20.10 10.91 -3.69
N ALA A 23 19.09 11.47 -3.03
CA ALA A 23 18.10 10.65 -2.36
C ALA A 23 17.43 9.78 -3.44
N ALA A 24 17.72 8.47 -3.43
CA ALA A 24 17.03 7.54 -4.29
C ALA A 24 15.63 7.32 -3.68
N PHE A 25 14.59 7.81 -4.35
CA PHE A 25 13.23 7.44 -4.02
C PHE A 25 13.04 5.95 -4.33
N ALA A 26 12.21 5.29 -3.52
CA ALA A 26 11.77 3.93 -3.82
C ALA A 26 11.10 3.88 -5.20
N ALA A 27 11.33 2.80 -5.95
CA ALA A 27 10.69 2.59 -7.23
C ALA A 27 9.15 2.56 -7.05
N PRO A 28 8.38 3.12 -8.00
CA PRO A 28 6.93 3.04 -7.97
C PRO A 28 6.44 1.59 -7.98
N VAL A 29 5.33 1.33 -7.29
CA VAL A 29 4.67 0.01 -7.26
C VAL A 29 3.35 0.11 -8.00
N ASN A 30 3.25 -0.59 -9.13
CA ASN A 30 2.03 -0.62 -9.92
C ASN A 30 1.04 -1.64 -9.37
N PHE A 31 -0.24 -1.34 -9.52
CA PHE A 31 -1.34 -2.29 -9.32
C PHE A 31 -2.32 -2.21 -10.49
N SER A 32 -3.05 -3.28 -10.73
CA SER A 32 -4.09 -3.35 -11.75
C SER A 32 -5.11 -4.42 -11.41
N GLY A 33 -6.29 -4.32 -12.02
CA GLY A 33 -7.39 -5.26 -11.83
C GLY A 33 -8.52 -5.00 -12.82
N GLU A 34 -9.65 -5.66 -12.60
CA GLU A 34 -10.88 -5.49 -13.36
C GLU A 34 -12.06 -5.56 -12.40
N LEU A 35 -12.86 -4.49 -12.34
CA LEU A 35 -14.15 -4.52 -11.66
C LEU A 35 -15.18 -5.16 -12.57
N THR A 36 -15.90 -6.13 -12.02
CA THR A 36 -16.89 -6.97 -12.69
C THR A 36 -18.18 -7.02 -11.85
N ALA A 37 -19.25 -7.54 -12.46
CA ALA A 37 -20.52 -7.69 -11.77
C ALA A 37 -20.48 -8.68 -10.59
N SER A 38 -19.51 -9.61 -10.59
CA SER A 38 -19.28 -10.60 -9.54
C SER A 38 -18.51 -10.08 -8.33
N ASP A 39 -17.86 -8.92 -8.45
CA ASP A 39 -17.08 -8.38 -7.35
C ASP A 39 -17.97 -7.96 -6.19
N PRO A 40 -17.43 -7.99 -4.96
CA PRO A 40 -18.15 -7.50 -3.81
C PRO A 40 -18.50 -6.04 -3.99
N LYS A 41 -19.62 -5.65 -3.36
CA LYS A 41 -20.16 -4.30 -3.47
C LYS A 41 -20.41 -3.71 -2.10
N PHE A 42 -20.39 -2.40 -2.02
CA PHE A 42 -20.62 -1.67 -0.79
C PHE A 42 -21.27 -0.31 -1.04
N ASN A 43 -21.85 0.26 0.02
CA ASN A 43 -22.23 1.67 0.03
C ASN A 43 -20.97 2.48 0.33
N ARG A 44 -20.45 3.16 -0.69
CA ARG A 44 -19.15 3.81 -0.60
C ARG A 44 -19.19 5.06 0.29
N PRO A 45 -18.14 5.35 1.06
CA PRO A 45 -18.00 6.65 1.72
C PRO A 45 -18.06 7.81 0.71
N LEU A 46 -18.67 8.92 1.11
CA LEU A 46 -18.60 10.21 0.41
C LEU A 46 -17.64 11.17 1.13
N SER A 47 -17.55 11.01 2.46
CA SER A 47 -16.58 11.71 3.30
C SER A 47 -16.08 10.74 4.38
N LEU A 48 -15.15 11.20 5.22
CA LEU A 48 -14.66 10.42 6.35
C LEU A 48 -15.75 10.06 7.37
N THR A 49 -16.94 10.68 7.28
CA THR A 49 -18.01 10.52 8.28
C THR A 49 -19.37 10.19 7.68
N THR A 50 -19.51 10.18 6.35
CA THR A 50 -20.81 10.02 5.67
C THR A 50 -20.71 9.05 4.50
N LEU A 51 -21.78 8.29 4.28
CA LEU A 51 -21.94 7.42 3.11
C LEU A 51 -22.54 8.18 1.93
N SER A 52 -22.29 7.70 0.72
CA SER A 52 -22.84 8.25 -0.50
C SER A 52 -24.34 7.93 -0.63
N GLY A 53 -25.10 8.91 -1.16
CA GLY A 53 -26.47 8.69 -1.60
C GLY A 53 -26.58 8.15 -3.03
N VAL A 54 -25.47 8.14 -3.78
CA VAL A 54 -25.43 7.75 -5.20
C VAL A 54 -24.69 6.41 -5.37
N GLY A 55 -23.52 6.27 -4.77
CA GLY A 55 -22.70 5.06 -4.81
C GLY A 55 -23.08 4.04 -3.75
N THR A 56 -24.36 3.64 -3.70
CA THR A 56 -24.90 2.76 -2.65
C THR A 56 -24.56 1.28 -2.82
N ASN A 57 -24.06 0.87 -3.98
CA ASN A 57 -23.80 -0.52 -4.36
C ASN A 57 -22.72 -0.60 -5.46
N VAL A 58 -21.56 0.02 -5.23
CA VAL A 58 -20.45 0.06 -6.19
C VAL A 58 -19.55 -1.16 -6.02
N ALA A 59 -19.01 -1.68 -7.13
CA ALA A 59 -18.01 -2.74 -7.09
C ALA A 59 -16.66 -2.21 -6.61
N TYR A 60 -15.90 -3.05 -5.92
CA TYR A 60 -14.60 -2.69 -5.41
C TYR A 60 -13.63 -3.86 -5.36
N ASP A 61 -12.35 -3.51 -5.35
CA ASP A 61 -11.23 -4.40 -5.07
C ASP A 61 -10.39 -3.88 -3.92
N VAL A 62 -9.64 -4.78 -3.26
CA VAL A 62 -8.85 -4.46 -2.07
C VAL A 62 -7.42 -4.92 -2.24
N TYR A 63 -6.49 -4.02 -1.93
CA TYR A 63 -5.05 -4.29 -1.87
C TYR A 63 -4.56 -4.10 -0.45
N GLY A 64 -4.17 -5.20 0.19
CA GLY A 64 -3.41 -5.16 1.46
C GLY A 64 -1.96 -4.74 1.19
N PHE A 65 -1.44 -3.84 2.02
CA PHE A 65 -0.04 -3.41 1.90
C PHE A 65 0.50 -2.84 3.21
N HIS A 66 1.82 -2.72 3.26
CA HIS A 66 2.53 -1.95 4.27
C HIS A 66 3.69 -1.16 3.65
N VAL A 67 4.27 -0.24 4.43
CA VAL A 67 5.44 0.55 4.02
C VAL A 67 6.65 0.24 4.90
N THR A 68 7.86 0.30 4.34
CA THR A 68 9.08 -0.08 5.08
C THR A 68 9.66 1.03 5.96
N ALA A 69 9.22 2.28 5.77
CA ALA A 69 9.64 3.42 6.59
C ALA A 69 8.48 4.41 6.76
N ASN A 70 8.57 5.27 7.77
CA ASN A 70 7.65 6.40 7.90
C ASN A 70 7.89 7.38 6.75
N GLY A 71 6.83 7.91 6.17
CA GLY A 71 6.94 8.85 5.06
C GLY A 71 5.60 9.29 4.53
N THR A 72 5.63 10.13 3.50
CA THR A 72 4.44 10.47 2.71
C THR A 72 4.45 9.63 1.46
N TYR A 73 3.33 8.96 1.22
CA TYR A 73 3.10 8.10 0.07
C TYR A 73 1.93 8.64 -0.73
N SER A 74 2.02 8.52 -2.05
CA SER A 74 0.90 8.78 -2.94
C SER A 74 0.41 7.50 -3.57
N VAL A 75 -0.88 7.46 -3.86
CA VAL A 75 -1.51 6.40 -4.65
C VAL A 75 -2.49 7.03 -5.61
N GLU A 76 -2.35 6.69 -6.89
CA GLU A 76 -3.12 7.24 -7.99
C GLU A 76 -3.77 6.12 -8.78
N SER A 77 -5.03 6.27 -9.18
CA SER A 77 -5.56 5.53 -10.32
C SER A 77 -5.10 6.19 -11.61
N THR A 78 -4.50 5.42 -12.51
CA THR A 78 -3.95 5.94 -13.78
C THR A 78 -4.81 5.60 -14.99
N SER A 79 -5.74 4.66 -14.84
CA SER A 79 -6.77 4.40 -15.85
C SER A 79 -7.96 3.66 -15.25
N PHE A 80 -9.14 3.88 -15.83
CA PHE A 80 -10.31 3.06 -15.62
C PHE A 80 -11.18 3.05 -16.88
N SER A 81 -11.52 1.86 -17.37
CA SER A 81 -12.19 1.69 -18.66
C SER A 81 -13.71 1.87 -18.61
N ALA A 82 -14.30 2.08 -17.43
CA ALA A 82 -15.74 2.34 -17.30
C ALA A 82 -16.11 3.73 -17.88
N PRO A 83 -17.39 3.96 -18.23
CA PRO A 83 -17.83 5.26 -18.72
C PRO A 83 -17.45 6.40 -17.76
N GLY A 84 -16.88 7.47 -18.33
CA GLY A 84 -16.44 8.63 -17.55
C GLY A 84 -15.08 8.49 -16.87
N SER A 85 -14.50 7.28 -16.82
CA SER A 85 -13.22 7.00 -16.13
C SER A 85 -13.18 7.59 -14.72
N ASP A 86 -14.29 7.43 -14.00
CA ASP A 86 -14.54 8.04 -12.70
C ASP A 86 -14.31 7.01 -11.58
N THR A 87 -13.28 7.24 -10.78
CA THR A 87 -12.83 6.30 -9.76
C THR A 87 -13.02 6.87 -8.37
N PHE A 88 -12.91 5.99 -7.38
CA PHE A 88 -12.79 6.40 -5.98
C PHE A 88 -11.76 5.53 -5.29
N LEU A 89 -10.76 6.16 -4.67
CA LEU A 89 -9.80 5.47 -3.81
C LEU A 89 -10.17 5.69 -2.34
N TYR A 90 -9.99 4.64 -1.54
CA TYR A 90 -10.12 4.70 -0.09
C TYR A 90 -8.90 4.06 0.56
N LEU A 91 -8.37 4.70 1.57
CA LEU A 91 -7.24 4.22 2.36
C LEU A 91 -7.71 3.91 3.77
N TYR A 92 -7.59 2.65 4.17
CA TYR A 92 -7.89 2.20 5.53
C TYR A 92 -6.62 1.81 6.28
N ARG A 93 -6.65 1.97 7.60
CA ARG A 93 -5.57 1.54 8.50
C ARG A 93 -6.00 0.37 9.37
N GLY A 94 -5.23 -0.72 9.37
CA GLY A 94 -5.43 -1.87 10.25
C GLY A 94 -6.48 -2.87 9.75
N ALA A 95 -7.67 -2.44 9.34
CA ALA A 95 -8.69 -3.31 8.76
C ALA A 95 -9.68 -2.55 7.87
N PHE A 96 -10.19 -3.22 6.82
CA PHE A 96 -11.32 -2.77 5.99
C PHE A 96 -12.54 -3.67 6.23
N ASN A 97 -13.73 -3.07 6.37
CA ASN A 97 -15.00 -3.78 6.46
C ASN A 97 -16.05 -3.10 5.58
N PRO A 98 -16.52 -3.73 4.48
CA PRO A 98 -17.51 -3.13 3.57
C PRO A 98 -18.88 -2.91 4.22
N ALA A 99 -19.21 -3.63 5.30
CA ALA A 99 -20.44 -3.42 6.07
C ALA A 99 -20.34 -2.24 7.05
N ALA A 100 -19.14 -1.72 7.30
CA ALA A 100 -18.90 -0.55 8.16
C ALA A 100 -17.80 0.34 7.56
N PRO A 101 -17.97 0.88 6.33
CA PRO A 101 -16.87 1.43 5.54
C PRO A 101 -16.39 2.81 6.01
N LEU A 102 -17.00 3.40 7.05
CA LEU A 102 -16.46 4.58 7.72
C LEU A 102 -15.47 4.23 8.83
N THR A 103 -15.41 2.96 9.24
CA THR A 103 -14.52 2.50 10.30
C THR A 103 -13.11 2.36 9.75
N ASN A 104 -12.11 2.89 10.47
CA ASN A 104 -10.69 2.86 10.10
C ASN A 104 -10.31 3.58 8.80
N LEU A 105 -11.24 4.35 8.21
CA LEU A 105 -11.00 5.14 7.01
C LEU A 105 -10.07 6.31 7.34
N LEU A 106 -8.92 6.36 6.68
CA LEU A 106 -7.88 7.35 6.90
C LEU A 106 -7.95 8.49 5.87
N ALA A 107 -8.16 8.14 4.60
CA ALA A 107 -8.26 9.07 3.49
C ALA A 107 -9.13 8.49 2.37
N LEU A 108 -9.68 9.36 1.55
CA LEU A 108 -10.46 9.02 0.36
C LEU A 108 -10.35 10.17 -0.64
N ASP A 109 -10.49 9.86 -1.92
CA ASP A 109 -10.46 10.84 -3.02
C ASP A 109 -11.18 10.27 -4.25
N ASP A 110 -11.92 11.10 -4.98
CA ASP A 110 -12.51 10.77 -6.29
C ASP A 110 -11.73 11.36 -7.48
N ASP A 111 -11.32 12.63 -7.44
CA ASP A 111 -10.99 13.38 -8.66
C ASP A 111 -9.71 14.24 -8.60
N SER A 112 -8.81 13.97 -7.65
CA SER A 112 -7.54 14.72 -7.55
C SER A 112 -6.43 14.24 -8.51
N GLY A 113 -6.67 13.17 -9.27
CA GLY A 113 -5.77 12.63 -10.30
C GLY A 113 -6.02 13.23 -11.69
N ALA A 114 -5.61 12.51 -12.73
CA ALA A 114 -5.87 12.94 -14.11
C ALA A 114 -7.36 12.80 -14.48
N GLY A 115 -8.06 13.91 -14.70
CA GLY A 115 -9.47 13.89 -15.06
C GLY A 115 -10.36 13.58 -13.85
N ALA A 116 -11.17 12.52 -13.92
CA ALA A 116 -11.99 12.02 -12.81
C ALA A 116 -11.34 10.81 -12.09
N LEU A 117 -10.03 10.64 -12.29
CA LEU A 117 -9.26 9.61 -11.59
C LEU A 117 -8.83 10.11 -10.21
N SER A 118 -8.70 9.19 -9.27
CA SER A 118 -8.44 9.54 -7.88
C SER A 118 -6.97 9.53 -7.52
N LEU A 119 -6.58 10.40 -6.58
CA LEU A 119 -5.22 10.52 -6.04
C LEU A 119 -5.27 10.77 -4.53
N ILE A 120 -4.70 9.87 -3.74
CA ILE A 120 -4.50 10.08 -2.30
C ILE A 120 -3.03 10.39 -2.02
N ASN A 121 -2.79 11.40 -1.18
CA ASN A 121 -1.50 11.64 -0.53
C ASN A 121 -1.66 11.47 0.99
N SER A 122 -0.91 10.56 1.60
CA SER A 122 -1.04 10.29 3.04
C SER A 122 0.30 10.00 3.71
N ALA A 123 0.43 10.48 4.96
CA ALA A 123 1.52 10.08 5.83
C ALA A 123 1.26 8.66 6.35
N LEU A 124 2.18 7.73 6.09
CA LEU A 124 2.09 6.34 6.51
C LEU A 124 3.22 6.00 7.47
N LEU A 125 2.90 5.13 8.42
CA LEU A 125 3.84 4.58 9.38
C LEU A 125 4.38 3.23 8.91
N ALA A 126 5.69 3.03 9.13
CA ALA A 126 6.40 1.80 8.84
C ALA A 126 5.73 0.59 9.50
N ASN A 127 5.75 -0.55 8.81
CA ASN A 127 5.28 -1.84 9.32
C ASN A 127 3.86 -1.80 9.90
N THR A 128 3.04 -0.86 9.44
CA THR A 128 1.62 -0.77 9.76
C THR A 128 0.82 -1.33 8.58
N GLN A 129 -0.16 -2.17 8.86
CA GLN A 129 -1.04 -2.71 7.85
C GLN A 129 -2.01 -1.63 7.35
N TYR A 130 -2.11 -1.48 6.04
CA TYR A 130 -3.09 -0.65 5.36
C TYR A 130 -3.85 -1.46 4.31
N TYR A 131 -4.98 -0.91 3.88
CA TYR A 131 -5.78 -1.44 2.79
C TYR A 131 -6.13 -0.30 1.86
N LEU A 132 -5.74 -0.41 0.60
CA LEU A 132 -6.26 0.42 -0.48
C LEU A 132 -7.50 -0.27 -1.03
N VAL A 133 -8.62 0.44 -1.08
CA VAL A 133 -9.82 0.00 -1.79
C VAL A 133 -9.95 0.83 -3.04
N PHE A 134 -9.95 0.15 -4.19
CA PHE A 134 -10.29 0.74 -5.48
C PHE A 134 -11.77 0.48 -5.74
N ALA A 135 -12.53 1.52 -6.08
CA ALA A 135 -13.93 1.37 -6.46
C ALA A 135 -14.30 2.27 -7.64
N ALA A 136 -15.37 1.92 -8.32
CA ALA A 136 -16.01 2.83 -9.27
C ALA A 136 -16.79 3.94 -8.55
N TYR A 137 -17.04 5.05 -9.25
CA TYR A 137 -17.87 6.13 -8.71
C TYR A 137 -19.36 5.78 -8.66
N TYR A 138 -19.90 5.19 -9.75
CA TYR A 138 -21.33 4.83 -9.86
C TYR A 138 -21.58 3.33 -9.66
N ASN A 139 -22.82 3.03 -9.27
CA ASN A 139 -23.30 1.66 -9.21
C ASN A 139 -23.34 1.06 -10.62
N GLY A 140 -22.82 -0.14 -10.78
CA GLY A 140 -22.86 -0.86 -12.06
C GLY A 140 -21.77 -0.47 -13.06
N ASP A 141 -20.87 0.43 -12.69
CA ASP A 141 -19.66 0.70 -13.46
C ASP A 141 -18.65 -0.43 -13.24
N PHE A 142 -18.17 -0.97 -14.36
CA PHE A 142 -17.26 -2.10 -14.46
C PHE A 142 -16.20 -1.79 -15.50
N GLY A 143 -15.01 -2.34 -15.33
CA GLY A 143 -13.91 -2.10 -16.24
C GLY A 143 -12.55 -2.46 -15.68
N THR A 144 -11.57 -2.52 -16.58
CA THR A 144 -10.17 -2.68 -16.21
C THR A 144 -9.63 -1.37 -15.68
N TYR A 145 -8.73 -1.47 -14.71
CA TYR A 145 -8.07 -0.31 -14.13
C TYR A 145 -6.59 -0.56 -13.87
N THR A 146 -5.85 0.54 -13.79
CA THR A 146 -4.46 0.56 -13.35
C THR A 146 -4.26 1.67 -12.33
N GLY A 147 -3.23 1.52 -11.52
CA GLY A 147 -2.77 2.58 -10.64
C GLY A 147 -1.35 2.36 -10.17
N VAL A 148 -0.85 3.34 -9.43
CA VAL A 148 0.54 3.38 -9.00
C VAL A 148 0.66 3.95 -7.60
N PHE A 149 1.48 3.32 -6.78
CA PHE A 149 1.98 3.87 -5.54
C PHE A 149 3.33 4.53 -5.77
N ASN A 150 3.53 5.72 -5.19
CA ASN A 150 4.81 6.40 -5.16
C ASN A 150 5.21 6.77 -3.72
N THR A 151 6.51 6.91 -3.52
CA THR A 151 7.06 7.51 -2.29
C THR A 151 7.26 8.99 -2.54
N ALA A 152 6.35 9.82 -2.05
CA ALA A 152 6.37 11.26 -2.25
C ALA A 152 7.41 11.96 -1.35
N ALA A 153 7.58 11.47 -0.11
CA ALA A 153 8.63 11.93 0.79
C ALA A 153 9.05 10.80 1.74
N GLY A 154 10.37 10.65 1.93
CA GLY A 154 10.96 9.56 2.72
C GLY A 154 11.66 8.53 1.85
N SER A 155 12.12 7.45 2.48
CA SER A 155 12.94 6.40 1.84
C SER A 155 12.32 5.01 1.87
N GLY A 156 11.10 4.86 2.40
CA GLY A 156 10.47 3.56 2.52
C GLY A 156 9.83 3.11 1.21
N GLN A 157 9.72 1.80 1.03
CA GLN A 157 9.08 1.15 -0.11
C GLN A 157 7.66 0.73 0.27
N VAL A 158 6.77 0.67 -0.72
CA VAL A 158 5.46 0.02 -0.60
C VAL A 158 5.63 -1.47 -0.87
N ILE A 159 5.07 -2.32 -0.01
CA ILE A 159 5.05 -3.77 -0.19
C ILE A 159 3.59 -4.21 -0.20
N LEU A 160 3.14 -4.74 -1.35
CA LEU A 160 1.82 -5.37 -1.48
C LEU A 160 1.84 -6.77 -0.87
N ASP A 161 0.76 -7.15 -0.21
CA ASP A 161 0.61 -8.46 0.38
C ASP A 161 0.35 -9.52 -0.71
N VAL A 162 0.99 -10.69 -0.63
CA VAL A 162 0.81 -11.81 -1.56
C VAL A 162 -0.02 -12.92 -0.88
N PRO A 163 -1.09 -13.46 -1.50
CA PRO A 163 -1.59 -13.13 -2.83
C PRO A 163 -2.50 -11.91 -2.80
N VAL A 164 -2.17 -10.92 -3.62
CA VAL A 164 -3.07 -9.82 -3.98
C VAL A 164 -4.28 -10.48 -4.63
N THR A 165 -5.38 -10.65 -3.90
CA THR A 165 -6.59 -11.27 -4.45
C THR A 165 -7.66 -10.20 -4.56
N PRO A 166 -7.74 -9.51 -5.72
CA PRO A 166 -8.95 -8.78 -6.11
C PRO A 166 -10.18 -9.67 -5.88
N GLY A 167 -11.25 -9.13 -5.31
CA GLY A 167 -12.50 -9.86 -5.11
C GLY A 167 -12.60 -10.91 -3.98
N THR A 168 -11.69 -10.98 -2.98
CA THR A 168 -11.91 -11.86 -1.79
C THR A 168 -12.27 -11.08 -0.51
N PRO A 169 -13.57 -10.98 -0.14
CA PRO A 169 -13.96 -10.48 1.18
C PRO A 169 -13.60 -11.48 2.27
N GLY A 170 -12.87 -11.06 3.30
CA GLY A 170 -12.86 -11.76 4.58
C GLY A 170 -11.60 -12.53 4.98
N GLN A 171 -10.44 -12.32 4.35
CA GLN A 171 -9.19 -12.67 5.02
C GLN A 171 -8.87 -11.60 6.07
N VAL A 172 -9.47 -11.79 7.26
CA VAL A 172 -8.89 -11.29 8.51
C VAL A 172 -7.46 -11.83 8.55
N PRO A 173 -6.40 -11.00 8.56
CA PRO A 173 -5.09 -11.48 8.95
C PRO A 173 -5.24 -11.87 10.41
N GLU A 174 -5.51 -13.14 10.68
CA GLU A 174 -5.56 -13.59 12.05
C GLU A 174 -4.15 -13.37 12.61
N PRO A 175 -3.99 -12.61 13.71
CA PRO A 175 -2.70 -12.53 14.37
C PRO A 175 -2.24 -13.96 14.62
N ALA A 176 -0.95 -14.23 14.41
CA ALA A 176 -0.32 -15.56 14.50
C ALA A 176 -0.58 -16.34 15.81
N THR A 177 -1.35 -15.78 16.73
CA THR A 177 -1.89 -16.38 17.95
C THR A 177 -2.69 -17.67 17.71
N LEU A 178 -3.42 -17.83 16.60
CA LEU A 178 -4.17 -19.08 16.33
C LEU A 178 -3.28 -20.24 15.84
N ALA A 179 -2.07 -19.97 15.33
CA ALA A 179 -1.09 -21.00 15.01
C ALA A 179 -0.44 -21.65 16.24
N LEU A 180 -0.60 -21.08 17.44
CA LEU A 180 -0.08 -21.63 18.70
C LEU A 180 -1.11 -22.48 19.48
N LEU A 181 -2.39 -22.43 19.14
CA LEU A 181 -3.41 -23.29 19.75
C LEU A 181 -3.15 -24.80 19.55
N PRO A 182 -2.69 -25.30 18.38
CA PRO A 182 -2.40 -26.73 18.23
C PRO A 182 -1.14 -27.17 18.99
N LEU A 183 -0.20 -26.26 19.30
CA LEU A 183 0.99 -26.55 20.12
C LEU A 183 0.66 -26.65 21.61
N ALA A 184 -0.31 -25.86 22.10
CA ALA A 184 -0.75 -25.94 23.49
C ALA A 184 -1.48 -27.26 23.81
N LEU A 185 -2.23 -27.82 22.86
CA LEU A 185 -2.95 -29.08 23.07
C LEU A 185 -2.06 -30.32 22.92
N ALA A 186 -1.03 -30.28 22.07
CA ALA A 186 -0.04 -31.34 21.94
C ALA A 186 0.89 -31.48 23.17
N GLY A 187 1.17 -30.38 23.88
CA GLY A 187 1.97 -30.41 25.12
C GLY A 187 1.28 -31.13 26.28
N MET A 188 -0.06 -31.10 26.33
CA MET A 188 -0.83 -31.73 27.42
C MET A 188 -1.00 -33.25 27.27
N THR A 189 -0.88 -33.80 26.06
CA THR A 189 -0.97 -35.26 25.84
C THR A 189 0.35 -35.98 26.11
N LEU A 190 1.51 -35.33 25.90
CA LEU A 190 2.81 -35.92 26.22
C LEU A 190 3.16 -35.90 27.72
N ALA A 191 2.60 -34.96 28.50
CA ALA A 191 2.87 -34.90 29.95
C ALA A 191 2.23 -36.05 30.75
N ARG A 192 1.22 -36.74 30.21
CA ARG A 192 0.48 -37.79 30.93
C ARG A 192 1.09 -39.20 30.81
N ARG A 193 2.17 -39.39 30.04
CA ARG A 193 2.75 -40.72 29.77
C ARG A 193 4.13 -41.00 30.40
N ARG A 194 4.47 -40.29 31.48
CA ARG A 194 5.61 -40.64 32.35
C ARG A 194 5.16 -40.70 33.80
N ARG A 195 4.43 -41.78 34.14
CA ARG A 195 4.32 -42.37 35.49
C ARG A 195 3.58 -43.71 35.33
N GLY A 196 4.36 -44.78 35.34
CA GLY A 196 3.98 -46.18 35.19
C GLY A 196 5.24 -47.01 35.11
#